data_AF-A0A418Q822-F1
#
_entry.id   AF-A0A418Q822-F1
#
_cell.length_a   1.000
_cell.length_b   1.000
_cell.length_c   1.000
_cell.angle_alpha   90.00
_cell.angle_beta   90.00
_cell.angle_gamma   90.00
#
_symmetry.space_group_name_H-M   'P 1'
#
loop_
_entity.id
_entity.type
_entity.pdbx_description
1 polymer ?
#
loop_
_entity_poly.entity_id
_entity_poly.type
_entity_poly.pdbx_seq_one_letter_code
_entity_poly.pdbx_strand_id
1 'polypeptide(L)'
;MGILATSIIQSSSTTTAIVVTMVAAGAVPMEVAIPMVMGANIGTSVTNTLASLGHAGKDNEFKRAITAATVHDYFNLFAVIILLPIELIFHPIQHSAQWLSNALYGNVLPNPEEADFLGIITDPVVEAIGPKGLLGNLPGSNVVVGAVTILLGVVMIFLAVRWLGKILQLIVVGRAKKLLEKSIGGNPMVAMGAGAAVTVAAQSSSVTTSVMIPFAGSGALTPRQIYPMTLGANVGTTVTTIIAAMAVTGGGGEAALTIAFVHLLFNVFGIAIIYGIPFLRPIPLRCAELLAEVAAQRKYIAIAWVLGVFIILPTAMIFAKVVFF
;
A
#
# COMPACT_ATOMS: atom_id res chain seq x y z
N MET A 1 -7.98 -2.00 -12.03
CA MET A 1 -8.80 -1.56 -10.87
C MET A 1 -7.94 -1.14 -9.69
N GLY A 2 -7.08 -2.01 -9.13
CA GLY A 2 -6.27 -1.71 -7.94
C GLY A 2 -5.45 -0.43 -8.02
N ILE A 3 -4.69 -0.23 -9.11
CA ILE A 3 -3.86 0.99 -9.31
C ILE A 3 -4.73 2.25 -9.20
N LEU A 4 -5.82 2.33 -9.98
CA LEU A 4 -6.73 3.48 -9.96
C LEU A 4 -7.40 3.69 -8.61
N ALA A 5 -7.91 2.62 -8.01
CA ALA A 5 -8.58 2.69 -6.71
C ALA A 5 -7.63 3.30 -5.68
N THR A 6 -6.40 2.80 -5.59
CA THR A 6 -5.40 3.36 -4.68
C THR A 6 -4.95 4.76 -5.07
N SER A 7 -4.80 5.07 -6.36
CA SER A 7 -4.42 6.42 -6.79
C SER A 7 -5.52 7.46 -6.56
N ILE A 8 -6.79 7.07 -6.48
CA ILE A 8 -7.89 7.95 -6.10
C ILE A 8 -7.99 8.06 -4.57
N ILE A 9 -7.98 6.92 -3.88
CA ILE A 9 -8.10 6.81 -2.42
C ILE A 9 -6.83 7.35 -1.71
N GLN A 10 -5.69 7.34 -2.40
CA GLN A 10 -4.36 7.68 -1.90
C GLN A 10 -3.89 6.81 -0.71
N SER A 11 -4.46 5.61 -0.57
CA SER A 11 -4.12 4.64 0.48
C SER A 11 -4.27 3.21 -0.04
N SER A 12 -3.15 2.48 -0.18
CA SER A 12 -3.20 1.06 -0.57
C SER A 12 -3.72 0.21 0.56
N SER A 13 -3.38 0.49 1.82
CA SER A 13 -3.91 -0.25 2.96
C SER A 13 -5.44 -0.22 2.96
N THR A 14 -6.04 0.94 2.69
CA THR A 14 -7.49 1.08 2.57
C THR A 14 -8.04 0.32 1.37
N THR A 15 -7.38 0.44 0.21
CA THR A 15 -7.81 -0.25 -1.01
C THR A 15 -7.75 -1.78 -0.84
N THR A 16 -6.64 -2.29 -0.30
CA THR A 16 -6.43 -3.71 -0.05
C THR A 16 -7.37 -4.23 1.03
N ALA A 17 -7.63 -3.47 2.09
CA ALA A 17 -8.62 -3.85 3.11
C ALA A 17 -10.03 -4.01 2.50
N ILE A 18 -10.43 -3.10 1.60
CA ILE A 18 -11.70 -3.24 0.86
C ILE A 18 -11.70 -4.55 0.05
N VAL A 19 -10.61 -4.86 -0.65
CA VAL A 19 -10.49 -6.12 -1.41
C VAL A 19 -10.58 -7.34 -0.51
N VAL A 20 -9.89 -7.34 0.63
CA VAL A 20 -9.94 -8.41 1.65
C VAL A 20 -11.38 -8.64 2.12
N THR A 21 -12.10 -7.58 2.48
CA THR A 21 -13.51 -7.67 2.91
C THR A 21 -14.42 -8.17 1.79
N MET A 22 -14.20 -7.73 0.55
CA MET A 22 -14.98 -8.21 -0.59
C MET A 22 -14.78 -9.69 -0.88
N VAL A 23 -13.56 -10.21 -0.71
CA VAL A 23 -13.26 -11.64 -0.84
C VAL A 23 -13.89 -12.43 0.30
N ALA A 24 -13.77 -11.96 1.54
CA ALA A 24 -14.41 -12.58 2.68
C ALA A 24 -15.93 -12.69 2.54
N ALA A 25 -16.57 -11.66 1.97
CA ALA A 25 -18.01 -11.64 1.72
C ALA A 25 -18.43 -12.47 0.48
N GLY A 26 -17.49 -13.10 -0.23
CA GLY A 26 -17.76 -13.82 -1.47
C GLY A 26 -18.14 -12.93 -2.66
N ALA A 27 -17.99 -11.61 -2.54
CA ALA A 27 -18.35 -10.64 -3.57
C ALA A 27 -17.32 -10.57 -4.70
N VAL A 28 -16.05 -10.91 -4.42
CA VAL A 28 -14.95 -10.94 -5.40
C VAL A 28 -14.22 -12.27 -5.29
N PRO A 29 -14.05 -13.02 -6.40
CA PRO A 29 -13.27 -14.26 -6.39
C PRO A 29 -11.77 -13.98 -6.21
N MET A 30 -11.05 -14.95 -5.65
CA MET A 30 -9.63 -14.87 -5.32
C MET A 30 -8.78 -14.44 -6.53
N GLU A 31 -9.07 -15.02 -7.70
CA GLU A 31 -8.35 -14.81 -8.96
C GLU A 31 -8.47 -13.37 -9.46
N VAL A 32 -9.55 -12.66 -9.10
CA VAL A 32 -9.75 -11.24 -9.42
C VAL A 32 -9.12 -10.35 -8.34
N ALA A 33 -9.18 -10.78 -7.08
CA ALA A 33 -8.63 -10.03 -5.97
C ALA A 33 -7.09 -9.96 -5.96
N ILE A 34 -6.41 -11.02 -6.38
CA ILE A 34 -4.92 -11.05 -6.41
C ILE A 34 -4.35 -9.92 -7.29
N PRO A 35 -4.73 -9.76 -8.58
CA PRO A 35 -4.30 -8.62 -9.39
C PRO A 35 -4.76 -7.27 -8.84
N MET A 36 -5.91 -7.22 -8.14
CA MET A 36 -6.37 -5.98 -7.50
C MET A 36 -5.43 -5.56 -6.37
N VAL A 37 -5.00 -6.48 -5.51
CA VAL A 37 -4.05 -6.20 -4.42
C VAL A 37 -2.67 -5.83 -4.96
N MET A 38 -2.16 -6.55 -5.95
CA MET A 38 -0.90 -6.19 -6.63
C MET A 38 -0.97 -4.77 -7.22
N GLY A 39 -2.09 -4.43 -7.88
CA GLY A 39 -2.33 -3.10 -8.40
C GLY A 39 -2.46 -2.03 -7.32
N ALA A 40 -3.12 -2.34 -6.20
CA ALA A 40 -3.26 -1.42 -5.07
C ALA A 40 -1.88 -1.03 -4.51
N ASN A 41 -0.94 -1.98 -4.46
CA ASN A 41 0.41 -1.70 -4.00
C ASN A 41 1.14 -0.67 -4.89
N ILE A 42 1.01 -0.79 -6.22
CA ILE A 42 1.58 0.18 -7.17
C ILE A 42 1.02 1.59 -6.90
N GLY A 43 -0.29 1.73 -6.72
CA GLY A 43 -0.98 3.03 -6.67
C GLY A 43 -0.57 3.97 -5.53
N THR A 44 0.13 3.48 -4.50
CA THR A 44 0.63 4.26 -3.34
C THR A 44 1.56 5.41 -3.69
N SER A 45 2.13 5.38 -4.88
CA SER A 45 3.30 6.19 -5.22
C SER A 45 2.96 7.58 -5.76
N VAL A 46 1.68 7.85 -6.02
CA VAL A 46 1.21 9.17 -6.50
C VAL A 46 1.55 10.27 -5.50
N THR A 47 1.36 10.03 -4.19
CA THR A 47 1.69 11.02 -3.14
C THR A 47 3.16 11.40 -3.14
N ASN A 48 4.05 10.42 -3.34
CA ASN A 48 5.50 10.63 -3.31
C ASN A 48 5.91 11.53 -4.48
N THR A 49 5.45 11.23 -5.69
CA THR A 49 5.79 12.03 -6.85
C THR A 49 5.25 13.45 -6.72
N LEU A 50 4.04 13.65 -6.20
CA LEU A 50 3.50 14.97 -5.90
C LEU A 50 4.33 15.73 -4.85
N ALA A 51 4.75 15.07 -3.77
CA ALA A 51 5.59 15.69 -2.74
C ALA A 51 6.95 16.16 -3.31
N SER A 52 7.53 15.41 -4.26
CA SER A 52 8.79 15.78 -4.89
C SER A 52 8.69 17.05 -5.76
N LEU A 53 7.50 17.41 -6.26
CA LEU A 53 7.27 18.65 -7.02
C LEU A 53 7.55 19.90 -6.18
N GLY A 54 7.48 19.81 -4.84
CA GLY A 54 7.88 20.89 -3.94
C GLY A 54 9.35 21.31 -4.09
N HIS A 55 10.20 20.46 -4.66
CA HIS A 55 11.61 20.75 -4.93
C HIS A 55 11.88 21.26 -6.35
N ALA A 56 10.84 21.43 -7.19
CA ALA A 56 10.99 21.75 -8.61
C ALA A 56 11.73 23.07 -8.89
N GLY A 57 11.83 23.98 -7.90
CA GLY A 57 12.56 25.23 -8.02
C GLY A 57 14.10 25.10 -8.07
N LYS A 58 14.67 23.94 -7.76
CA LYS A 58 16.12 23.70 -7.80
C LYS A 58 16.43 22.35 -8.43
N ASP A 59 17.12 22.35 -9.57
CA ASP A 59 17.29 21.15 -10.40
C ASP A 59 17.96 19.98 -9.69
N ASN A 60 19.03 20.22 -8.92
CA ASN A 60 19.73 19.17 -8.19
C ASN A 60 18.90 18.59 -7.04
N GLU A 61 18.13 19.44 -6.34
CA GLU A 61 17.23 18.98 -5.29
C GLU A 61 16.07 18.18 -5.90
N PHE A 62 15.47 18.71 -6.97
CA PHE A 62 14.39 18.07 -7.70
C PHE A 62 14.79 16.70 -8.25
N LYS A 63 15.97 16.58 -8.86
CA LYS A 63 16.49 15.31 -9.39
C LYS A 63 16.56 14.25 -8.28
N ARG A 64 17.16 14.58 -7.14
CA ARG A 64 17.25 13.65 -6.00
C ARG A 64 15.86 13.30 -5.44
N ALA A 65 14.99 14.30 -5.30
CA ALA A 65 13.63 14.12 -4.78
C ALA A 65 12.78 13.23 -5.69
N ILE A 66 12.84 13.41 -7.02
CA ILE A 66 12.13 12.57 -7.99
C ILE A 66 12.69 11.14 -7.97
N THR A 67 14.01 10.95 -8.03
CA THR A 67 14.59 9.61 -7.97
C THR A 67 14.17 8.87 -6.70
N ALA A 68 14.18 9.55 -5.55
CA ALA A 68 13.71 9.00 -4.29
C ALA A 68 12.21 8.69 -4.29
N ALA A 69 11.40 9.54 -4.93
CA ALA A 69 9.97 9.33 -5.05
C ALA A 69 9.62 8.13 -5.93
N THR A 70 10.32 7.94 -7.06
CA THR A 70 9.92 6.99 -8.12
C THR A 70 10.68 5.66 -8.10
N VAL A 71 11.74 5.51 -7.30
CA VAL A 71 12.48 4.23 -7.21
C VAL A 71 11.58 3.09 -6.71
N HIS A 72 10.66 3.41 -5.80
CA HIS A 72 9.63 2.49 -5.31
C HIS A 72 8.62 2.12 -6.42
N ASP A 73 8.22 3.09 -7.23
CA ASP A 73 7.27 2.92 -8.35
C ASP A 73 7.83 1.93 -9.36
N TYR A 74 9.07 2.14 -9.79
CA TYR A 74 9.73 1.26 -10.74
C TYR A 74 9.89 -0.14 -10.16
N PHE A 75 10.24 -0.27 -8.89
CA PHE A 75 10.31 -1.58 -8.23
C PHE A 75 8.96 -2.29 -8.29
N ASN A 76 7.86 -1.62 -7.91
CA ASN A 76 6.53 -2.23 -7.90
C ASN A 76 6.00 -2.55 -9.29
N LEU A 77 6.25 -1.67 -10.27
CA LEU A 77 5.92 -1.93 -11.68
C LEU A 77 6.64 -3.17 -12.19
N PHE A 78 7.95 -3.27 -11.97
CA PHE A 78 8.71 -4.46 -12.37
C PHE A 78 8.29 -5.71 -11.60
N ALA A 79 7.96 -5.59 -10.32
CA ALA A 79 7.45 -6.71 -9.53
C ALA A 79 6.15 -7.25 -10.14
N VAL A 80 5.22 -6.38 -10.53
CA VAL A 80 3.99 -6.80 -11.23
C VAL A 80 4.28 -7.36 -12.62
N ILE A 81 5.13 -6.72 -13.42
CA ILE A 81 5.48 -7.21 -14.77
C ILE A 81 6.10 -8.62 -14.72
N ILE A 82 6.86 -8.93 -13.67
CA ILE A 82 7.51 -10.24 -13.51
C ILE A 82 6.55 -11.25 -12.84
N LEU A 83 5.97 -10.89 -11.70
CA LEU A 83 5.23 -11.84 -10.86
C LEU A 83 3.80 -12.06 -11.32
N LEU A 84 3.11 -11.06 -11.89
CA LEU A 84 1.71 -11.24 -12.28
C LEU A 84 1.52 -12.28 -13.39
N PRO A 85 2.31 -12.30 -14.49
CA PRO A 85 2.18 -13.36 -15.50
C PRO A 85 2.47 -14.75 -14.93
N ILE A 86 3.47 -14.87 -14.06
CA ILE A 86 3.80 -16.12 -13.37
C ILE A 86 2.63 -16.55 -12.49
N GLU A 87 2.03 -15.60 -11.76
CA GLU A 87 0.88 -15.84 -10.90
C GLU A 87 -0.34 -16.30 -11.69
N LEU A 88 -0.64 -15.68 -12.83
CA LEU A 88 -1.77 -16.05 -13.67
C LEU A 88 -1.65 -17.42 -14.34
N ILE A 89 -0.43 -17.96 -14.48
CA ILE A 89 -0.17 -19.25 -15.14
C ILE A 89 0.01 -20.38 -14.11
N PHE A 90 0.78 -20.13 -13.05
CA PHE A 90 1.24 -21.16 -12.12
C PHE A 90 0.67 -21.01 -10.71
N HIS A 91 0.09 -19.85 -10.38
CA HIS A 91 -0.46 -19.54 -9.05
C HIS A 91 0.50 -19.76 -7.84
N PRO A 92 1.83 -19.53 -7.94
CA PRO A 92 2.75 -19.82 -6.83
C PRO A 92 2.49 -18.95 -5.60
N ILE A 93 2.08 -17.69 -5.76
CA ILE A 93 1.78 -16.79 -4.65
C ILE A 93 0.47 -17.22 -4.00
N GLN A 94 -0.59 -17.48 -4.77
CA GLN A 94 -1.85 -17.99 -4.25
C GLN A 94 -1.67 -19.31 -3.48
N HIS A 95 -1.00 -20.31 -4.05
CA HIS A 95 -0.79 -21.59 -3.37
C HIS A 95 0.04 -21.45 -2.09
N SER A 96 1.09 -20.64 -2.12
CA SER A 96 1.91 -20.35 -0.93
C SER A 96 1.12 -19.60 0.15
N ALA A 97 0.26 -18.67 -0.25
CA ALA A 97 -0.59 -17.90 0.65
C ALA A 97 -1.68 -18.78 1.28
N GLN A 98 -2.30 -19.67 0.51
CA GLN A 98 -3.26 -20.66 1.02
C GLN A 98 -2.59 -21.61 2.00
N TRP A 99 -1.40 -22.14 1.66
CA TRP A 99 -0.63 -22.97 2.58
C TRP A 99 -0.33 -22.24 3.90
N LEU A 100 0.10 -20.97 3.82
CA LEU A 100 0.41 -20.16 4.99
C LEU A 100 -0.86 -19.83 5.82
N SER A 101 -1.97 -19.53 5.13
CA SER A 101 -3.27 -19.34 5.76
C SER A 101 -3.68 -20.59 6.53
N ASN A 102 -3.68 -21.75 5.90
CA ASN A 102 -4.09 -23.02 6.51
C ASN A 102 -3.19 -23.44 7.66
N ALA A 103 -1.89 -23.13 7.59
CA ALA A 103 -0.94 -23.43 8.66
C ALA A 103 -1.17 -22.55 9.90
N LEU A 104 -1.50 -21.27 9.69
CA LEU A 104 -1.59 -20.27 10.77
C LEU A 104 -3.01 -20.09 11.32
N TYR A 105 -4.03 -20.28 10.49
CA TYR A 105 -5.44 -20.15 10.84
C TYR A 105 -5.84 -21.24 11.86
N GLY A 106 -6.34 -20.84 13.03
CA GLY A 106 -6.76 -21.74 14.11
C GLY A 106 -5.65 -22.33 14.99
N ASN A 107 -4.37 -22.25 14.56
CA ASN A 107 -3.22 -22.75 15.34
C ASN A 107 -2.44 -21.63 16.05
N VAL A 108 -2.09 -20.56 15.32
CA VAL A 108 -1.23 -19.45 15.80
C VAL A 108 -2.00 -18.15 15.82
N LEU A 109 -2.81 -17.92 14.79
CA LEU A 109 -3.75 -16.81 14.76
C LEU A 109 -5.06 -17.29 15.37
N PRO A 110 -5.62 -16.55 16.36
CA PRO A 110 -6.84 -16.96 17.03
C PRO A 110 -7.96 -17.13 16.01
N ASN A 111 -8.81 -18.12 16.24
CA ASN A 111 -9.99 -18.32 15.40
C ASN A 111 -10.83 -17.02 15.49
N PRO A 112 -11.10 -16.31 14.37
CA PRO A 112 -11.79 -15.02 14.41
C PRO A 112 -13.20 -15.10 15.03
N GLU A 113 -13.76 -16.31 15.13
CA GLU A 113 -15.03 -16.57 15.84
C GLU A 113 -14.90 -16.51 17.37
N GLU A 114 -13.72 -16.71 17.95
CA GLU A 114 -13.51 -16.77 19.42
C GLU A 114 -12.78 -15.55 19.98
N ALA A 115 -12.12 -14.75 19.15
CA ALA A 115 -11.39 -13.58 19.63
C ALA A 115 -11.62 -12.36 18.74
N ASP A 116 -12.77 -11.72 18.95
CA ASP A 116 -13.10 -10.43 18.34
C ASP A 116 -12.33 -9.28 19.01
N PHE A 117 -11.00 -9.28 18.85
CA PHE A 117 -10.13 -8.24 19.40
C PHE A 117 -10.47 -6.86 18.86
N LEU A 118 -10.99 -6.77 17.63
CA LEU A 118 -11.47 -5.51 17.07
C LEU A 118 -12.82 -5.13 17.65
N GLY A 119 -13.76 -6.05 17.82
CA GLY A 119 -15.06 -5.82 18.44
C GLY A 119 -14.93 -5.25 19.84
N ILE A 120 -14.01 -5.77 20.66
CA ILE A 120 -13.75 -5.21 22.00
C ILE A 120 -13.44 -3.70 21.95
N ILE A 121 -12.75 -3.23 20.90
CA ILE A 121 -12.37 -1.82 20.73
C ILE A 121 -13.45 -1.04 19.97
N THR A 122 -14.13 -1.67 19.02
CA THR A 122 -15.00 -1.00 18.03
C THR A 122 -16.49 -1.11 18.37
N ASP A 123 -16.94 -2.19 19.00
CA ASP A 123 -18.34 -2.45 19.38
C ASP A 123 -18.95 -1.32 20.21
N PRO A 124 -18.29 -0.72 21.21
CA PRO A 124 -18.87 0.40 21.95
C PRO A 124 -19.23 1.59 21.06
N VAL A 125 -18.44 1.81 20.00
CA VAL A 125 -18.65 2.89 19.02
C VAL A 125 -19.73 2.48 18.02
N VAL A 126 -19.70 1.22 17.54
CA VAL A 126 -20.66 0.68 16.57
C VAL A 126 -22.06 0.59 17.19
N GLU A 127 -22.18 0.21 18.45
CA GLU A 127 -23.47 0.16 19.16
C GLU A 127 -24.01 1.55 19.46
N ALA A 128 -23.15 2.51 19.81
CA ALA A 128 -23.57 3.88 20.07
C ALA A 128 -24.04 4.61 18.79
N ILE A 129 -23.31 4.44 17.68
CA ILE A 129 -23.56 5.19 16.44
C ILE A 129 -24.45 4.42 15.47
N GLY A 130 -24.29 3.10 15.37
CA GLY A 130 -24.87 2.25 14.34
C GLY A 130 -26.40 2.06 14.42
N PRO A 131 -26.92 1.04 13.72
CA PRO A 131 -28.37 0.84 13.57
C PRO A 131 -29.13 0.59 14.88
N LYS A 132 -28.44 0.12 15.93
CA LYS A 132 -29.01 -0.08 17.27
C LYS A 132 -28.94 1.18 18.16
N GLY A 133 -28.17 2.18 17.73
CA GLY A 133 -27.94 3.42 18.46
C GLY A 133 -28.54 4.62 17.74
N LEU A 134 -27.74 5.68 17.59
CA LEU A 134 -28.16 6.98 17.03
C LEU A 134 -28.78 6.89 15.63
N LEU A 135 -28.21 6.08 14.73
CA LEU A 135 -28.71 5.93 13.37
C LEU A 135 -30.02 5.12 13.28
N GLY A 136 -30.33 4.30 14.28
CA GLY A 136 -31.59 3.56 14.36
C GLY A 136 -32.83 4.43 14.58
N ASN A 137 -32.64 5.64 15.13
CA ASN A 137 -33.71 6.61 15.38
C ASN A 137 -34.04 7.47 14.15
N LEU A 138 -33.33 7.29 13.03
CA LEU A 138 -33.62 8.03 11.81
C LEU A 138 -34.92 7.54 11.17
N PRO A 139 -35.85 8.44 10.81
CA PRO A 139 -37.05 8.06 10.09
C PRO A 139 -36.69 7.56 8.68
N GLY A 140 -36.96 6.28 8.38
CA GLY A 140 -36.66 5.67 7.09
C GLY A 140 -36.87 4.16 7.09
N SER A 141 -36.80 3.52 5.92
CA SER A 141 -36.80 2.05 5.83
C SER A 141 -35.46 1.49 6.33
N ASN A 142 -35.45 0.23 6.78
CA ASN A 142 -34.23 -0.46 7.22
C ASN A 142 -33.10 -0.42 6.16
N VAL A 143 -33.47 -0.34 4.88
CA VAL A 143 -32.53 -0.18 3.76
C VAL A 143 -31.84 1.19 3.79
N VAL A 144 -32.57 2.26 4.09
CA VAL A 144 -32.02 3.63 4.18
C VAL A 144 -31.07 3.74 5.36
N VAL A 145 -31.44 3.21 6.53
CA VAL A 145 -30.57 3.19 7.72
C VAL A 145 -29.28 2.40 7.44
N GLY A 146 -29.39 1.25 6.78
CA GLY A 146 -28.23 0.45 6.35
C GLY A 146 -27.31 1.22 5.39
N ALA A 147 -27.87 1.84 4.36
CA ALA A 147 -27.10 2.62 3.39
C ALA A 147 -26.37 3.82 4.04
N VAL A 148 -27.05 4.55 4.94
CA VAL A 148 -26.46 5.67 5.69
C VAL A 148 -25.34 5.19 6.60
N THR A 149 -25.51 4.04 7.26
CA THR A 149 -24.47 3.44 8.13
C THR A 149 -23.21 3.10 7.32
N ILE A 150 -23.37 2.48 6.15
CA ILE A 150 -22.25 2.18 5.24
C ILE A 150 -21.55 3.48 4.83
N LEU A 151 -22.31 4.49 4.41
CA LEU A 151 -21.74 5.78 3.99
C LEU A 151 -20.97 6.46 5.13
N LEU A 152 -21.53 6.47 6.35
CA LEU A 152 -20.88 7.05 7.52
C LEU A 152 -19.60 6.30 7.87
N GLY A 153 -19.61 4.97 7.85
CA GLY A 153 -18.43 4.14 8.08
C GLY A 153 -17.32 4.45 7.08
N VAL A 154 -17.67 4.55 5.79
CA VAL A 154 -16.72 4.95 4.74
C VAL A 154 -16.13 6.33 5.02
N VAL A 155 -16.96 7.33 5.34
CA VAL A 155 -16.48 8.70 5.66
C VAL A 155 -15.57 8.70 6.89
N MET A 156 -15.91 7.97 7.94
CA MET A 156 -15.10 7.83 9.15
C MET A 156 -13.75 7.20 8.85
N ILE A 157 -13.69 6.16 8.03
CA ILE A 157 -12.44 5.55 7.57
C ILE A 157 -11.55 6.59 6.88
N PHE A 158 -12.10 7.37 5.94
CA PHE A 158 -11.33 8.41 5.24
C PHE A 158 -10.82 9.51 6.19
N LEU A 159 -11.64 9.97 7.13
CA LEU A 159 -11.24 10.98 8.11
C LEU A 159 -10.15 10.46 9.05
N ALA A 160 -10.32 9.24 9.57
CA ALA A 160 -9.35 8.59 10.45
C ALA A 160 -8.00 8.42 9.74
N VAL A 161 -7.99 7.88 8.50
CA VAL A 161 -6.78 7.72 7.69
C VAL A 161 -6.09 9.07 7.44
N ARG A 162 -6.86 10.12 7.13
CA ARG A 162 -6.31 11.48 6.92
C ARG A 162 -5.65 12.05 8.19
N TRP A 163 -6.30 11.89 9.34
CA TRP A 163 -5.80 12.41 10.62
C TRP A 163 -4.59 11.62 11.12
N LEU A 164 -4.65 10.30 11.02
CA LEU A 164 -3.55 9.39 11.33
C LEU A 164 -2.31 9.76 10.49
N GLY A 165 -2.48 9.97 9.19
CA GLY A 165 -1.41 10.40 8.30
C GLY A 165 -0.76 11.72 8.74
N LYS A 166 -1.56 12.73 9.15
CA LYS A 166 -1.03 14.02 9.65
C LYS A 166 -0.25 13.86 10.95
N ILE A 167 -0.79 13.15 11.93
CA ILE A 167 -0.17 12.98 13.25
C ILE A 167 1.15 12.20 13.12
N LEU A 168 1.16 11.17 12.28
CA LEU A 168 2.36 10.39 12.04
C LEU A 168 3.42 11.17 11.28
N GLN A 169 3.05 12.02 10.33
CA GLN A 169 4.01 12.94 9.71
C GLN A 169 4.71 13.81 10.77
N LEU A 170 4.00 14.27 11.80
CA LEU A 170 4.60 15.04 12.89
C LEU A 170 5.53 14.20 13.78
N ILE A 171 5.16 12.94 14.07
CA ILE A 171 5.93 12.05 14.97
C ILE A 171 7.15 11.42 14.25
N VAL A 172 7.00 11.05 12.98
CA VAL A 172 8.00 10.32 12.22
C VAL A 172 9.18 11.22 11.84
N VAL A 173 9.02 12.53 11.69
CA VAL A 173 10.14 13.43 11.32
C VAL A 173 11.32 13.34 12.30
N GLY A 174 11.06 13.25 13.62
CA GLY A 174 12.12 13.11 14.64
C GLY A 174 12.77 11.71 14.68
N ARG A 175 11.97 10.65 14.45
CA ARG A 175 12.47 9.27 14.41
C ARG A 175 13.20 8.96 13.10
N ALA A 176 12.71 9.49 11.98
CA ALA A 176 13.32 9.40 10.66
C ALA A 176 14.73 9.99 10.67
N LYS A 177 14.95 11.10 11.39
CA LYS A 177 16.29 11.68 11.59
C LYS A 177 17.24 10.74 12.37
N LYS A 178 16.79 10.12 13.47
CA LYS A 178 17.60 9.13 14.21
C LYS A 178 17.87 7.85 13.41
N LEU A 179 16.89 7.40 12.62
CA LEU A 179 17.04 6.26 11.71
C LEU A 179 17.97 6.59 10.55
N LEU A 180 17.96 7.84 10.08
CA LEU A 180 18.86 8.39 9.09
C LEU A 180 20.30 8.37 9.61
N GLU A 181 20.56 8.82 10.84
CA GLU A 181 21.88 8.71 11.49
C GLU A 181 22.38 7.25 11.57
N LYS A 182 21.49 6.29 11.83
CA LYS A 182 21.83 4.86 11.92
C LYS A 182 21.98 4.17 10.54
N SER A 183 21.35 4.71 9.50
CA SER A 183 21.33 4.14 8.13
C SER A 183 22.39 4.75 7.22
N ILE A 184 22.97 5.90 7.58
CA ILE A 184 23.95 6.62 6.74
C ILE A 184 25.25 5.84 6.48
N GLY A 185 25.53 4.76 7.23
CA GLY A 185 26.63 3.82 6.94
C GLY A 185 26.23 2.33 6.97
N GLY A 186 24.94 2.01 6.87
CA GLY A 186 24.39 0.72 7.28
C GLY A 186 24.14 -0.32 6.18
N ASN A 187 24.15 -1.59 6.58
CA ASN A 187 23.71 -2.76 5.80
C ASN A 187 22.27 -2.54 5.24
N PRO A 188 22.01 -2.78 3.94
CA PRO A 188 20.69 -2.60 3.33
C PRO A 188 19.53 -3.30 4.06
N MET A 189 19.79 -4.41 4.73
CA MET A 189 18.77 -5.12 5.52
C MET A 189 18.32 -4.31 6.75
N VAL A 190 19.22 -3.52 7.34
CA VAL A 190 18.88 -2.61 8.44
C VAL A 190 18.00 -1.47 7.94
N ALA A 191 18.30 -0.92 6.76
CA ALA A 191 17.46 0.10 6.14
C ALA A 191 16.06 -0.44 5.79
N MET A 192 15.98 -1.67 5.28
CA MET A 192 14.71 -2.35 5.01
C MET A 192 13.93 -2.61 6.30
N GLY A 193 14.57 -3.15 7.34
CA GLY A 193 13.93 -3.34 8.65
C GLY A 193 13.42 -2.03 9.27
N ALA A 194 14.19 -0.94 9.12
CA ALA A 194 13.76 0.39 9.55
C ALA A 194 12.52 0.88 8.80
N GLY A 195 12.50 0.75 7.47
CA GLY A 195 11.34 1.12 6.65
C GLY A 195 10.09 0.34 7.03
N ALA A 196 10.23 -0.96 7.28
CA ALA A 196 9.15 -1.82 7.74
C ALA A 196 8.64 -1.37 9.12
N ALA A 197 9.53 -1.19 10.10
CA ALA A 197 9.15 -0.79 11.45
C ALA A 197 8.47 0.59 11.50
N VAL A 198 8.99 1.57 10.76
CA VAL A 198 8.35 2.89 10.65
C VAL A 198 6.98 2.76 10.02
N THR A 199 6.82 1.93 8.99
CA THR A 199 5.54 1.75 8.32
C THR A 199 4.53 0.98 9.16
N VAL A 200 4.95 -0.02 9.93
CA VAL A 200 4.06 -0.69 10.89
C VAL A 200 3.59 0.29 11.96
N ALA A 201 4.49 1.13 12.48
CA ALA A 201 4.11 2.17 13.42
C ALA A 201 3.21 3.24 12.78
N ALA A 202 3.46 3.57 11.52
CA ALA A 202 2.72 4.60 10.79
C ALA A 202 1.47 4.07 10.06
N GLN A 203 1.29 2.77 9.97
CA GLN A 203 0.22 2.11 9.19
C GLN A 203 0.10 2.59 7.72
N SER A 204 1.12 3.28 7.19
CA SER A 204 1.10 3.94 5.88
C SER A 204 2.51 4.01 5.29
N SER A 205 2.74 3.26 4.22
CA SER A 205 3.99 3.33 3.46
C SER A 205 4.16 4.68 2.79
N SER A 206 3.11 5.28 2.25
CA SER A 206 3.18 6.60 1.59
C SER A 206 3.63 7.70 2.54
N VAL A 207 3.20 7.68 3.81
CA VAL A 207 3.73 8.58 4.85
C VAL A 207 5.21 8.31 5.10
N THR A 208 5.60 7.05 5.30
CA THR A 208 6.99 6.67 5.53
C THR A 208 7.91 7.11 4.37
N THR A 209 7.50 6.86 3.13
CA THR A 209 8.27 7.20 1.93
C THR A 209 8.28 8.69 1.63
N SER A 210 7.17 9.39 1.83
CA SER A 210 7.09 10.84 1.59
C SER A 210 8.00 11.63 2.53
N VAL A 211 8.17 11.18 3.78
CA VAL A 211 9.10 11.83 4.73
C VAL A 211 10.55 11.78 4.22
N MET A 212 10.93 10.77 3.43
CA MET A 212 12.29 10.65 2.88
C MET A 212 12.56 11.64 1.75
N ILE A 213 11.53 12.16 1.08
CA ILE A 213 11.67 12.98 -0.13
C ILE A 213 12.36 14.32 0.16
N PRO A 214 12.00 15.08 1.21
CA PRO A 214 12.75 16.30 1.57
C PRO A 214 14.20 16.03 1.94
N PHE A 215 14.50 14.88 2.56
CA PHE A 215 15.88 14.50 2.88
C PHE A 215 16.69 14.11 1.63
N ALA A 216 16.05 13.48 0.64
CA ALA A 216 16.66 13.31 -0.68
C ALA A 216 16.88 14.66 -1.38
N GLY A 217 15.87 15.53 -1.38
CA GLY A 217 15.95 16.86 -1.95
C GLY A 217 17.12 17.66 -1.39
N SER A 218 17.28 17.71 -0.08
CA SER A 218 18.39 18.39 0.58
C SER A 218 19.75 17.69 0.42
N GLY A 219 19.77 16.43 -0.04
CA GLY A 219 20.97 15.60 -0.15
C GLY A 219 21.38 14.93 1.16
N ALA A 220 20.60 15.06 2.24
CA ALA A 220 20.82 14.37 3.50
C ALA A 220 20.66 12.84 3.37
N LEU A 221 19.84 12.36 2.42
CA LEU A 221 19.76 10.96 2.02
C LEU A 221 20.05 10.80 0.53
N THR A 222 20.79 9.76 0.19
CA THR A 222 20.95 9.36 -1.21
C THR A 222 19.77 8.47 -1.63
N PRO A 223 19.33 8.51 -2.89
CA PRO A 223 18.32 7.57 -3.40
C PRO A 223 18.69 6.09 -3.21
N ARG A 224 19.99 5.77 -3.18
CA ARG A 224 20.52 4.44 -2.87
C ARG A 224 20.23 3.99 -1.44
N GLN A 225 20.23 4.90 -0.47
CA GLN A 225 19.86 4.60 0.92
C GLN A 225 18.34 4.50 1.09
N ILE A 226 17.59 5.33 0.35
CA ILE A 226 16.12 5.34 0.37
C ILE A 226 15.55 4.06 -0.24
N TYR A 227 16.18 3.55 -1.30
CA TYR A 227 15.69 2.37 -2.01
C TYR A 227 15.37 1.17 -1.10
N PRO A 228 16.31 0.58 -0.33
CA PRO A 228 15.97 -0.53 0.57
C PRO A 228 14.98 -0.13 1.67
N MET A 229 14.97 1.13 2.12
CA MET A 229 14.00 1.62 3.10
C MET A 229 12.57 1.64 2.54
N THR A 230 12.38 2.02 1.28
CA THR A 230 11.07 1.98 0.60
C THR A 230 10.57 0.54 0.42
N LEU A 231 11.46 -0.41 0.13
CA LEU A 231 11.11 -1.84 0.06
C LEU A 231 10.62 -2.36 1.42
N GLY A 232 11.31 -1.96 2.48
CA GLY A 232 10.90 -2.23 3.85
C GLY A 232 9.52 -1.67 4.17
N ALA A 233 9.28 -0.41 3.80
CA ALA A 233 7.99 0.24 4.00
C ALA A 233 6.86 -0.52 3.29
N ASN A 234 7.13 -1.06 2.10
CA ASN A 234 6.16 -1.85 1.36
C ASN A 234 5.79 -3.14 2.11
N VAL A 235 6.79 -3.88 2.59
CA VAL A 235 6.56 -5.06 3.46
C VAL A 235 5.81 -4.66 4.73
N GLY A 236 6.15 -3.54 5.37
CA GLY A 236 5.47 -3.09 6.59
C GLY A 236 3.97 -2.83 6.40
N THR A 237 3.55 -2.39 5.21
CA THR A 237 2.12 -2.13 4.88
C THR A 237 1.28 -3.42 4.90
N THR A 238 1.91 -4.57 4.62
CA THR A 238 1.22 -5.86 4.58
C THR A 238 0.72 -6.28 5.97
N VAL A 239 1.36 -5.82 7.04
CA VAL A 239 0.89 -6.02 8.42
C VAL A 239 -0.49 -5.41 8.63
N THR A 240 -0.75 -4.22 8.07
CA THR A 240 -2.09 -3.60 8.11
C THR A 240 -3.13 -4.47 7.42
N THR A 241 -2.76 -5.14 6.32
CA THR A 241 -3.65 -6.04 5.60
C THR A 241 -3.94 -7.31 6.39
N ILE A 242 -2.93 -7.87 7.07
CA ILE A 242 -3.08 -9.03 7.95
C ILE A 242 -4.01 -8.69 9.11
N ILE A 243 -3.83 -7.53 9.75
CA ILE A 243 -4.74 -7.05 10.81
C ILE A 243 -6.16 -6.90 10.28
N ALA A 244 -6.33 -6.32 9.09
CA ALA A 244 -7.66 -6.18 8.46
C ALA A 244 -8.30 -7.54 8.13
N ALA A 245 -7.51 -8.53 7.72
CA ALA A 245 -8.01 -9.88 7.50
C ALA A 245 -8.42 -10.59 8.80
N MET A 246 -7.67 -10.38 9.88
CA MET A 246 -8.03 -10.90 11.22
C MET A 246 -9.28 -10.25 11.80
N ALA A 247 -9.65 -9.06 11.32
CA ALA A 247 -10.89 -8.39 11.70
C ALA A 247 -12.15 -9.00 11.05
N VAL A 248 -11.98 -9.90 10.08
CA VAL A 248 -13.10 -10.54 9.39
C VAL A 248 -13.65 -11.65 10.29
N THR A 249 -14.93 -11.52 10.67
CA THR A 249 -15.66 -12.52 11.45
C THR A 249 -16.47 -13.45 10.55
N GLY A 250 -16.66 -14.71 10.98
CA GLY A 250 -17.40 -15.74 10.26
C GLY A 250 -16.60 -16.50 9.18
N GLY A 251 -17.30 -17.29 8.35
CA GLY A 251 -16.68 -18.27 7.43
C GLY A 251 -15.80 -17.73 6.30
N GLY A 252 -15.65 -16.40 6.17
CA GLY A 252 -14.79 -15.75 5.17
C GLY A 252 -13.36 -15.46 5.64
N GLY A 253 -13.03 -15.73 6.90
CA GLY A 253 -11.74 -15.37 7.53
C GLY A 253 -10.51 -15.98 6.84
N GLU A 254 -10.58 -17.26 6.46
CA GLU A 254 -9.48 -17.95 5.76
C GLU A 254 -9.19 -17.32 4.39
N ALA A 255 -10.23 -16.97 3.63
CA ALA A 255 -10.09 -16.33 2.33
C ALA A 255 -9.50 -14.91 2.46
N ALA A 256 -9.94 -14.15 3.48
CA ALA A 256 -9.36 -12.85 3.81
C ALA A 256 -7.87 -12.94 4.17
N LEU A 257 -7.51 -13.90 5.02
CA LEU A 257 -6.14 -14.11 5.45
C LEU A 257 -5.24 -14.58 4.30
N THR A 258 -5.77 -15.43 3.42
CA THR A 258 -5.10 -15.81 2.17
C THR A 258 -4.76 -14.58 1.33
N ILE A 259 -5.70 -13.67 1.10
CA ILE A 259 -5.40 -12.42 0.35
C ILE A 259 -4.37 -11.54 1.07
N ALA A 260 -4.43 -11.46 2.40
CA ALA A 260 -3.41 -10.73 3.15
C ALA A 260 -2.02 -11.34 2.97
N PHE A 261 -1.91 -12.67 2.94
CA PHE A 261 -0.64 -13.35 2.65
C PHE A 261 -0.22 -13.25 1.20
N VAL A 262 -1.13 -13.21 0.23
CA VAL A 262 -0.80 -12.85 -1.16
C VAL A 262 -0.12 -11.48 -1.17
N HIS A 263 -0.66 -10.48 -0.45
CA HIS A 263 -0.06 -9.16 -0.37
C HIS A 263 1.36 -9.20 0.20
N LEU A 264 1.56 -9.95 1.29
CA LEU A 264 2.87 -10.14 1.92
C LEU A 264 3.87 -10.82 0.96
N LEU A 265 3.48 -11.96 0.40
CA LEU A 265 4.33 -12.81 -0.43
C LEU A 265 4.67 -12.13 -1.76
N PHE A 266 3.75 -11.38 -2.36
CA PHE A 266 4.04 -10.54 -3.53
C PHE A 266 5.21 -9.59 -3.26
N ASN A 267 5.21 -8.92 -2.11
CA ASN A 267 6.27 -7.99 -1.71
C ASN A 267 7.58 -8.72 -1.41
N VAL A 268 7.52 -9.82 -0.64
CA VAL A 268 8.70 -10.60 -0.27
C VAL A 268 9.36 -11.23 -1.50
N PHE A 269 8.59 -11.84 -2.40
CA PHE A 269 9.11 -12.41 -3.65
C PHE A 269 9.62 -11.34 -4.59
N GLY A 270 8.94 -10.19 -4.69
CA GLY A 270 9.42 -9.04 -5.45
C GLY A 270 10.80 -8.60 -4.97
N ILE A 271 11.01 -8.53 -3.65
CA ILE A 271 12.31 -8.19 -3.05
C ILE A 271 13.33 -9.29 -3.33
N ALA A 272 12.97 -10.55 -3.13
CA ALA A 272 13.87 -11.68 -3.34
C ALA A 272 14.37 -11.75 -4.80
N ILE A 273 13.49 -11.51 -5.77
CA ILE A 273 13.83 -11.55 -7.20
C ILE A 273 14.55 -10.27 -7.61
N ILE A 274 13.91 -9.10 -7.46
CA ILE A 274 14.44 -7.85 -8.03
C ILE A 274 15.62 -7.35 -7.21
N TYR A 275 15.49 -7.30 -5.88
CA TYR A 275 16.56 -6.78 -5.02
C TYR A 275 17.60 -7.87 -4.69
N GLY A 276 17.20 -9.14 -4.57
CA GLY A 276 18.13 -10.23 -4.28
C GLY A 276 19.10 -10.50 -5.44
N ILE A 277 18.62 -10.51 -6.68
CA ILE A 277 19.44 -10.78 -7.87
C ILE A 277 20.31 -9.55 -8.21
N PRO A 278 21.66 -9.65 -8.18
CA PRO A 278 22.55 -8.49 -8.35
C PRO A 278 22.36 -7.71 -9.65
N PHE A 279 21.98 -8.39 -10.74
CA PHE A 279 21.73 -7.76 -12.03
C PHE A 279 20.41 -6.97 -12.08
N LEU A 280 19.36 -7.45 -11.40
CA LEU A 280 18.06 -6.77 -11.37
C LEU A 280 18.03 -5.62 -10.36
N ARG A 281 18.79 -5.74 -9.26
CA ARG A 281 18.83 -4.76 -8.17
C ARG A 281 19.00 -3.30 -8.62
N PRO A 282 19.95 -2.94 -9.50
CA PRO A 282 20.14 -1.55 -9.90
C PRO A 282 19.11 -1.04 -10.91
N ILE A 283 18.30 -1.91 -11.54
CA ILE A 283 17.40 -1.52 -12.64
C ILE A 283 16.34 -0.50 -12.16
N PRO A 284 15.58 -0.72 -11.07
CA PRO A 284 14.62 0.27 -10.58
C PRO A 284 15.24 1.64 -10.30
N LEU A 285 16.42 1.63 -9.67
CA LEU A 285 17.15 2.85 -9.34
C LEU A 285 17.61 3.59 -10.59
N ARG A 286 18.18 2.89 -11.58
CA ARG A 286 18.61 3.50 -12.85
C ARG A 286 17.43 4.11 -13.61
N CYS A 287 16.30 3.41 -13.68
CA CYS A 287 15.10 3.94 -14.32
C CYS A 287 14.57 5.19 -13.61
N ALA A 288 14.61 5.21 -12.27
CA ALA A 288 14.26 6.39 -11.49
C ALA A 288 15.24 7.57 -11.68
N GLU A 289 16.55 7.29 -11.80
CA GLU A 289 17.57 8.30 -12.11
C GLU A 289 17.35 8.89 -13.51
N LEU A 290 17.08 8.05 -14.51
CA LEU A 290 16.78 8.48 -15.88
C LEU A 290 15.51 9.33 -15.93
N LEU A 291 14.42 8.90 -15.30
CA LEU A 291 13.19 9.69 -15.22
C LEU A 291 13.45 11.06 -14.57
N ALA A 292 14.24 11.09 -13.50
CA ALA A 292 14.58 12.33 -12.80
C ALA A 292 15.44 13.27 -13.65
N GLU A 293 16.34 12.76 -14.48
CA GLU A 293 17.14 13.56 -15.41
C GLU A 293 16.26 14.28 -16.43
N VAL A 294 15.36 13.54 -17.07
CA VAL A 294 14.45 14.11 -18.07
C VAL A 294 13.44 15.05 -17.40
N ALA A 295 12.90 14.67 -16.23
CA ALA A 295 11.99 15.52 -15.46
C ALA A 295 12.66 16.81 -14.97
N ALA A 296 13.95 16.78 -14.63
CA ALA A 296 14.68 17.98 -14.23
C ALA A 296 14.77 19.01 -15.36
N GLN A 297 14.93 18.56 -16.61
CA GLN A 297 14.91 19.43 -17.79
C GLN A 297 13.51 19.92 -18.14
N ARG A 298 12.49 19.07 -17.94
CA ARG A 298 11.10 19.33 -18.31
C ARG A 298 10.17 18.92 -17.18
N LYS A 299 9.88 19.86 -16.27
CA LYS A 299 9.16 19.59 -15.01
C LYS A 299 7.80 18.90 -15.21
N TYR A 300 7.12 19.17 -16.33
CA TYR A 300 5.82 18.54 -16.65
C TYR A 300 5.92 17.02 -16.84
N ILE A 301 7.09 16.45 -17.10
CA ILE A 301 7.27 14.99 -17.27
C ILE A 301 6.97 14.25 -15.97
N ALA A 302 7.30 14.83 -14.80
CA ALA A 302 6.91 14.24 -13.53
C ALA A 302 5.38 14.12 -13.39
N ILE A 303 4.64 15.14 -13.85
CA ILE A 303 3.17 15.12 -13.86
C ILE A 303 2.65 14.13 -14.91
N ALA A 304 3.25 14.11 -16.11
CA ALA A 304 2.89 13.19 -17.17
C ALA A 304 3.14 11.73 -16.78
N TRP A 305 4.20 11.44 -16.02
CA TRP A 305 4.46 10.12 -15.43
C TRP A 305 3.32 9.71 -14.51
N VAL A 306 2.92 10.58 -13.57
CA VAL A 306 1.83 10.30 -12.64
C VAL A 306 0.52 10.06 -13.38
N LEU A 307 0.11 10.98 -14.24
CA LEU A 307 -1.14 10.86 -14.98
C LEU A 307 -1.10 9.66 -15.93
N GLY A 308 0.01 9.45 -16.62
CA GLY A 308 0.20 8.35 -17.57
C GLY A 308 0.10 6.99 -16.92
N VAL A 309 0.94 6.71 -15.92
CA VAL A 309 1.10 5.39 -15.31
C VAL A 309 -0.05 5.04 -14.37
N PHE A 310 -0.55 6.01 -13.60
CA PHE A 310 -1.48 5.73 -12.51
C PHE A 310 -2.95 6.00 -12.87
N ILE A 311 -3.21 6.83 -13.90
CA ILE A 311 -4.57 7.19 -14.30
C ILE A 311 -4.88 6.71 -15.72
N ILE A 312 -4.17 7.21 -16.73
CA ILE A 312 -4.47 6.98 -18.15
C ILE A 312 -4.30 5.51 -18.50
N LEU A 313 -3.14 4.91 -18.23
CA LEU A 313 -2.85 3.52 -18.58
C LEU A 313 -3.86 2.55 -17.93
N PRO A 314 -4.10 2.59 -16.61
CA PRO A 314 -5.11 1.73 -15.99
C PRO A 314 -6.53 1.95 -16.53
N THR A 315 -6.91 3.19 -16.81
CA THR A 315 -8.25 3.51 -17.34
C THR A 315 -8.41 2.98 -18.76
N ALA A 316 -7.38 3.14 -19.59
CA ALA A 316 -7.34 2.59 -20.94
C ALA A 316 -7.42 1.06 -20.92
N MET A 317 -6.71 0.40 -20.00
CA MET A 317 -6.78 -1.06 -19.84
C MET A 317 -8.19 -1.55 -19.43
N ILE A 318 -8.86 -0.83 -18.53
CA ILE A 318 -10.24 -1.16 -18.13
C ILE A 318 -11.20 -0.94 -19.29
N PHE A 319 -11.10 0.20 -19.97
CA PHE A 319 -11.95 0.52 -21.11
C PHE A 319 -11.77 -0.50 -22.23
N ALA A 320 -10.53 -0.87 -22.56
CA ALA A 320 -10.24 -1.91 -23.54
C ALA A 320 -10.88 -3.25 -23.16
N LYS A 321 -10.83 -3.63 -21.87
CA LYS A 321 -11.53 -4.84 -21.41
C LYS A 321 -13.03 -4.73 -21.64
N VAL A 322 -13.68 -3.63 -21.28
CA VAL A 322 -15.14 -3.46 -21.39
C VAL A 322 -15.63 -3.39 -22.84
N VAL A 323 -14.81 -2.85 -23.74
CA VAL A 323 -15.19 -2.64 -25.15
C VAL A 323 -14.89 -3.87 -26.02
N PHE A 324 -13.80 -4.59 -25.74
CA PHE A 324 -13.32 -5.67 -26.60
C PHE A 324 -13.56 -7.09 -26.04
N PHE A 325 -13.99 -7.24 -24.78
CA PHE A 325 -14.21 -8.52 -24.11
C PHE A 325 -15.45 -8.50 -23.21
#